data_AF-A0A9E0TAS1-F1
#
_entry.id   AF-A0A9E0TAS1-F1
#
_cell.length_a   1.000
_cell.length_b   1.000
_cell.length_c   1.000
_cell.angle_alpha   90.00
_cell.angle_beta   90.00
_cell.angle_gamma   90.00
#
_symmetry.space_group_name_H-M   'P 1'
#
loop_
_entity.id
_entity.type
_entity.pdbx_description
1 polymer ?
#
loop_
_entity_poly.entity_id
_entity_poly.type
_entity_poly.pdbx_seq_one_letter_code
_entity_poly.pdbx_strand_id
1 'polypeptide(L)'
;MPRLETTAYGVWQCCSRCHEWLPADEEFFFYSAKSNTGLEAECKVCRAAARPRARGGDRAPAPAPARCTDALAAAMAGHWTGGR
;
A
#
# COMPACT_ATOMS: atom_id res chain seq x y z
N MET A 1 -11.66 15.18 4.99
CA MET A 1 -10.95 14.42 3.92
C MET A 1 -11.66 13.09 3.77
N PRO A 2 -12.33 12.80 2.63
CA PRO A 2 -12.97 11.51 2.43
C PRO A 2 -11.91 10.39 2.39
N ARG A 3 -12.18 9.28 3.08
CA ARG A 3 -11.27 8.12 3.19
C ARG A 3 -11.36 7.16 2.00
N LEU A 4 -12.37 7.37 1.16
CA LEU A 4 -12.72 6.58 0.00
C LEU A 4 -13.00 7.50 -1.19
N GLU A 5 -12.56 7.09 -2.37
CA GLU A 5 -12.84 7.78 -3.63
C GLU A 5 -13.44 6.78 -4.63
N THR A 6 -14.62 7.09 -5.16
CA THR A 6 -15.25 6.27 -6.19
C THR A 6 -15.00 6.91 -7.54
N THR A 7 -14.24 6.24 -8.39
CA THR A 7 -13.93 6.66 -9.75
C THR A 7 -14.69 5.81 -10.76
N ALA A 8 -14.63 6.16 -12.05
CA ALA A 8 -15.16 5.31 -13.12
C ALA A 8 -14.53 3.90 -13.16
N TYR A 9 -13.36 3.71 -12.53
CA TYR A 9 -12.61 2.46 -12.48
C TYR A 9 -12.84 1.66 -11.18
N GLY A 10 -13.73 2.12 -10.30
CA GLY A 10 -14.04 1.45 -9.03
C GLY A 10 -13.75 2.30 -7.80
N VAL A 11 -13.75 1.65 -6.64
CA VAL A 11 -13.57 2.28 -5.32
C VAL A 11 -12.09 2.22 -4.93
N TRP A 12 -11.56 3.34 -4.45
CA TRP A 12 -10.18 3.50 -4.01
C TRP A 12 -10.17 3.89 -2.53
N GLN A 13 -9.20 3.35 -1.79
CA GLN A 13 -9.01 3.62 -0.37
C GLN A 13 -7.57 4.02 -0.09
N CYS A 14 -7.39 5.03 0.76
CA CYS A 14 -6.07 5.47 1.21
C CYS A 14 -5.62 4.69 2.45
N CYS A 15 -4.45 4.04 2.36
CA CYS A 15 -3.86 3.33 3.50
C CYS A 15 -3.39 4.33 4.56
N SER A 16 -3.77 4.16 5.83
CA SER A 16 -3.37 5.07 6.91
C SER A 16 -1.91 4.97 7.34
N ARG A 17 -1.15 3.99 6.82
CA ARG A 17 0.26 3.80 7.19
C ARG A 17 1.23 4.27 6.11
N CYS A 18 0.95 3.99 4.84
CA CYS A 18 1.77 4.45 3.71
C CYS A 18 1.15 5.64 2.95
N HIS A 19 -0.08 6.04 3.28
CA HIS A 19 -0.81 7.14 2.66
C HIS A 19 -0.96 7.01 1.13
N GLU A 20 -1.01 5.75 0.65
CA GLU A 20 -1.18 5.44 -0.77
C GLU A 20 -2.65 5.13 -1.08
N TRP A 21 -3.14 5.65 -2.21
CA TRP A 21 -4.44 5.30 -2.77
C TRP A 21 -4.33 3.98 -3.52
N LEU A 22 -4.99 2.95 -3.00
CA LEU A 22 -5.04 1.62 -3.58
C LEU A 22 -6.49 1.26 -3.88
N PRO A 23 -6.76 0.36 -4.83
CA PRO A 23 -8.10 -0.17 -5.02
C PRO A 23 -8.63 -0.71 -3.70
N ALA A 24 -9.85 -0.30 -3.32
CA ALA A 24 -10.55 -0.76 -2.13
C ALA A 24 -11.10 -2.18 -2.37
N ASP A 25 -10.20 -3.08 -2.75
CA ASP A 25 -10.47 -4.46 -3.11
C ASP A 25 -9.81 -5.40 -2.09
N GLU A 26 -10.36 -6.61 -1.99
CA GLU A 26 -9.86 -7.67 -1.12
C GLU A 26 -8.45 -8.14 -1.51
N GLU A 27 -7.93 -7.79 -2.69
CA GLU A 27 -6.56 -8.07 -3.11
C GLU A 27 -5.55 -7.19 -2.36
N PHE A 28 -5.86 -5.90 -2.14
CA PHE A 28 -4.96 -4.91 -1.52
C PHE A 28 -5.24 -4.62 -0.05
N PHE A 29 -6.50 -4.77 0.39
CA PHE A 29 -6.94 -4.57 1.77
C PHE A 29 -7.49 -5.86 2.36
N PHE A 30 -7.46 -5.96 3.69
CA PHE A 30 -8.12 -7.06 4.38
C PHE A 30 -9.58 -6.68 4.67
N TYR A 31 -10.50 -7.61 4.40
CA TYR A 31 -11.86 -7.48 4.87
C TYR A 31 -11.91 -7.36 6.40
N SER A 32 -12.64 -6.38 6.89
CA SER A 32 -12.81 -6.10 8.31
C SER A 32 -14.21 -5.62 8.60
N ALA A 33 -15.02 -6.52 9.14
CA ALA A 33 -16.39 -6.22 9.57
C ALA A 33 -16.46 -5.16 10.70
N LYS A 34 -15.32 -4.86 11.35
CA LYS A 34 -15.24 -3.82 12.41
C LYS A 34 -15.01 -2.43 11.86
N SER A 35 -14.61 -2.32 10.60
CA SER A 35 -14.36 -1.03 9.96
C SER A 35 -15.67 -0.47 9.38
N ASN A 36 -15.82 0.85 9.41
CA ASN A 36 -16.99 1.54 8.84
C ASN A 36 -17.14 1.30 7.32
N THR A 37 -16.04 0.92 6.66
CA THR A 37 -15.96 0.71 5.21
C THR A 37 -15.97 -0.77 4.81
N GLY A 38 -16.02 -1.69 5.78
CA GLY A 38 -15.88 -3.14 5.53
C GLY A 38 -14.44 -3.59 5.19
N LEU A 39 -13.49 -2.67 5.09
CA LEU A 39 -12.09 -2.92 4.78
C LEU A 39 -11.19 -2.24 5.81
N GLU A 40 -10.08 -2.90 6.15
CA GLU A 40 -9.05 -2.34 7.01
C GLU A 40 -8.47 -1.04 6.47
N ALA A 41 -8.15 -0.13 7.39
CA ALA A 41 -7.45 1.12 7.09
C ALA A 41 -6.01 0.92 6.59
N GLU A 42 -5.40 -0.22 6.90
CA GLU A 42 -4.02 -0.56 6.52
C GLU A 42 -4.02 -1.56 5.36
N CYS A 43 -3.21 -1.29 4.34
CA CYS A 43 -3.00 -2.23 3.25
C CYS A 43 -2.29 -3.50 3.74
N LYS A 44 -2.44 -4.61 3.00
CA LYS A 44 -1.86 -5.90 3.38
C LYS A 44 -0.35 -5.85 3.57
N VAL A 45 0.36 -5.07 2.75
CA VAL A 45 1.82 -4.89 2.83
C VAL A 45 2.21 -4.26 4.16
N CYS A 46 1.58 -3.14 4.51
CA CYS A 46 1.82 -2.46 5.77
C CYS A 46 1.48 -3.35 6.97
N ARG A 47 0.37 -4.10 6.90
CA ARG A 47 -0.02 -5.03 7.97
C ARG A 47 0.94 -6.21 8.11
N ALA A 48 1.47 -6.74 7.00
CA ALA A 48 2.48 -7.81 7.04
C ALA A 48 3.79 -7.32 7.66
N ALA A 49 4.23 -6.10 7.32
CA ALA A 49 5.40 -5.48 7.91
C ALA A 49 5.23 -5.13 9.40
N ALA A 50 3.99 -4.88 9.84
CA ALA A 50 3.66 -4.56 11.23
C ALA A 50 3.68 -5.76 12.17
N ARG A 51 3.50 -7.01 11.68
CA ARG A 51 3.47 -8.20 12.55
C ARG A 51 4.89 -8.51 13.03
N PRO A 52 5.24 -8.22 14.29
CA PRO A 52 6.54 -8.62 14.81
C PRO A 52 6.46 -10.12 15.01
N ARG A 53 7.14 -10.89 14.15
CA ARG A 53 7.45 -12.27 14.51
C ARG A 53 8.40 -12.18 15.70
N ALA A 54 7.94 -12.71 16.83
CA ALA A 54 8.71 -12.75 18.07
C ALA A 54 10.08 -13.39 17.84
N ARG A 55 11.15 -12.59 17.96
CA ARG A 55 12.39 -12.82 18.73
C ARG A 55 13.60 -12.10 18.11
N GLY A 56 14.06 -11.06 18.81
CA GLY A 56 15.47 -10.62 18.84
C GLY A 56 15.95 -9.72 17.69
N GLY A 57 16.65 -8.63 18.07
CA GLY A 57 17.59 -7.91 17.20
C GLY A 57 17.02 -6.66 16.54
N ASP A 58 17.37 -5.50 17.10
CA ASP A 58 17.70 -4.23 16.42
C ASP A 58 17.10 -4.08 15.02
N ARG A 59 15.85 -3.64 14.96
CA ARG A 59 15.16 -3.46 13.69
C ARG A 59 15.29 -2.01 13.24
N ALA A 60 16.15 -1.80 12.25
CA ALA A 60 16.03 -0.65 11.36
C ALA A 60 14.56 -0.55 10.89
N PRO A 61 13.95 0.64 10.86
CA PRO A 61 12.61 0.79 10.32
C PRO A 61 12.59 0.16 8.95
N ALA A 62 11.62 -0.74 8.72
CA ALA A 62 11.39 -1.30 7.40
C ALA A 62 11.39 -0.13 6.40
N PRO A 63 12.08 -0.25 5.24
CA PRO A 63 11.99 0.80 4.25
C PRO A 63 10.51 1.07 4.03
N ALA A 64 10.11 2.35 4.19
CA ALA A 64 8.79 2.77 3.74
C ALA A 64 8.59 2.11 2.38
N PRO A 65 7.50 1.35 2.17
CA PRO A 65 7.33 0.69 0.90
C PRO A 65 7.49 1.79 -0.14
N ALA A 66 8.55 1.69 -0.98
CA ALA A 66 8.68 2.53 -2.16
C ALA A 66 7.29 2.53 -2.77
N ARG A 67 6.71 3.72 -2.92
CA ARG A 67 5.28 3.86 -3.13
C ARG A 67 4.89 2.91 -4.26
N CYS A 68 3.70 2.33 -4.23
CA CYS A 68 3.32 1.40 -5.29
C CYS A 68 3.44 2.07 -6.68
N THR A 69 3.29 3.39 -6.72
CA THR A 69 3.62 4.28 -7.83
C THR A 69 5.13 4.41 -8.12
N ASP A 70 6.02 4.44 -7.14
CA ASP A 70 7.47 4.41 -7.34
C ASP A 70 7.96 3.08 -7.92
N ALA A 71 7.35 1.95 -7.53
CA ALA A 71 7.66 0.65 -8.11
C ALA A 71 7.19 0.56 -9.58
N LEU A 72 6.01 1.11 -9.88
CA LEU A 72 5.50 1.25 -11.24
C LEU A 72 6.34 2.24 -12.05
N ALA A 73 6.69 3.39 -11.47
CA ALA A 73 7.53 4.40 -12.10
C ALA A 73 8.95 3.88 -12.35
N ALA A 74 9.52 3.09 -11.43
CA ALA A 74 10.81 2.43 -11.63
C ALA A 74 10.74 1.36 -12.73
N ALA A 75 9.66 0.58 -12.79
CA ALA A 75 9.42 -0.36 -13.89
C ALA A 75 9.23 0.36 -15.24
N MET A 76 8.63 1.55 -15.22
CA MET A 76 8.42 2.41 -16.40
C MET A 76 9.64 3.29 -16.72
N ALA A 77 10.59 3.50 -15.80
CA ALA A 77 11.81 4.25 -16.07
C ALA A 77 12.91 3.38 -16.71
N GLY A 78 12.71 2.06 -16.76
CA GLY A 78 13.66 1.10 -17.34
C GLY A 78 13.78 1.13 -18.87
N HIS A 79 12.95 1.89 -19.57
CA HIS A 79 13.06 2.10 -21.01
C HIS A 79 13.61 3.49 -21.32
N TRP A 80 14.92 3.68 -21.15
CA TRP A 80 15.75 4.54 -22.02
C TRP A 80 17.21 4.41 -21.55
N THR A 81 17.85 3.31 -21.95
CA THR A 81 19.31 3.22 -21.94
C THR A 81 19.82 3.34 -23.37
N GLY A 82 20.66 4.36 -23.62
CA GLY A 82 21.46 4.52 -24.85
C GLY A 82 20.91 5.56 -25.85
N GLY A 83 21.71 6.47 -26.40
CA GLY A 83 23.15 6.64 -26.29
C GLY A 83 23.72 7.80 -27.11
N ARG A 84 24.99 8.07 -26.79
CA ARG A 84 26.07 8.81 -27.47
C ARG A 84 25.88 10.29 -27.84
#